data_AF-A0A1B1AQ66-F1
#
_entry.id   AF-A0A1B1AQ66-F1
#
_cell.length_a   1.000
_cell.length_b   1.000
_cell.length_c   1.000
_cell.angle_alpha   90.00
_cell.angle_beta   90.00
_cell.angle_gamma   90.00
#
_symmetry.space_group_name_H-M   'P 1'
#
loop_
_entity.id
_entity.type
_entity.pdbx_description
1 polymer ?
#
loop_
_entity_poly.entity_id
_entity_poly.type
_entity_poly.pdbx_seq_one_letter_code
_entity_poly.pdbx_strand_id
1 'polypeptide(L)'
;MTRVWKWNRPVTVREVLEDLQQERSIAYTTVMTVLDNLHQKGWVRREAEGRAYRYEAVSTRAAYAAALMNDAWSQSDNPAAALVAFFGMMSDEQRQALRDAVRIVQGPETREAQGPQEENPGSAGDADGR
;
A
#
# COMPACT_ATOMS: atom_id res chain seq x y z
N MET A 1 15.74 -1.84 -6.82
CA MET A 1 14.40 -1.21 -6.71
C MET A 1 14.45 0.30 -6.55
N THR A 2 15.17 0.90 -5.59
CA THR A 2 15.12 2.35 -5.31
C THR A 2 15.22 3.26 -6.54
N ARG A 3 16.17 3.01 -7.45
CA ARG A 3 16.33 3.79 -8.69
C ARG A 3 15.15 3.64 -9.65
N VAL A 4 14.71 2.39 -9.86
CA VAL A 4 13.56 2.06 -10.71
C VAL A 4 12.29 2.76 -10.20
N TRP A 5 12.07 2.78 -8.88
CA TRP A 5 10.96 3.53 -8.27
C TRP A 5 11.13 5.04 -8.37
N LYS A 6 12.34 5.56 -8.16
CA LYS A 6 12.62 7.00 -8.21
C LYS A 6 12.35 7.58 -9.59
N TRP A 7 12.73 6.86 -10.66
CA TRP A 7 12.57 7.35 -12.02
C TRP A 7 11.17 7.13 -12.59
N ASN A 8 10.40 6.18 -12.03
CA ASN A 8 9.02 5.90 -12.41
C ASN A 8 8.79 5.83 -13.93
N ARG A 9 9.73 5.20 -14.64
CA ARG A 9 9.72 4.97 -16.09
C ARG A 9 10.51 3.69 -16.40
N PRO A 10 10.38 3.11 -17.60
CA PRO A 10 11.24 2.03 -18.05
C PRO A 10 12.73 2.42 -18.09
N VAL A 11 13.60 1.54 -17.59
CA VAL A 11 15.05 1.77 -17.43
C VAL A 11 15.86 0.62 -18.01
N THR A 12 17.00 0.93 -18.59
CA THR A 12 17.97 -0.07 -19.04
C THR A 12 18.97 -0.43 -17.94
N VAL A 13 19.62 -1.59 -18.08
CA VAL A 13 20.74 -2.00 -17.22
C VAL A 13 21.83 -0.91 -17.19
N ARG A 14 22.08 -0.28 -18.34
CA ARG A 14 23.11 0.75 -18.49
C ARG A 14 22.80 2.01 -17.71
N GLU A 15 21.56 2.52 -17.80
CA GLU A 15 21.14 3.69 -17.02
C GLU A 15 21.27 3.43 -15.51
N VAL A 16 20.82 2.25 -15.04
CA VAL A 16 20.94 1.87 -13.62
C VAL A 16 22.40 1.72 -13.19
N LEU A 17 23.25 1.17 -14.06
CA LEU A 17 24.68 1.06 -13.82
C LEU A 17 25.33 2.43 -13.66
N GLU A 18 25.08 3.34 -14.60
CA GLU A 18 25.68 4.69 -14.62
C GLU A 18 25.30 5.50 -13.36
N ASP A 19 24.07 5.37 -12.87
CA ASP A 19 23.66 5.99 -11.59
C ASP A 19 24.36 5.34 -10.39
N LEU A 20 24.41 4.01 -10.31
CA LEU A 20 25.05 3.31 -9.19
C LEU A 20 26.56 3.54 -9.13
N GLN A 21 27.20 3.75 -10.27
CA GLN A 21 28.64 4.03 -10.36
C GLN A 21 29.04 5.38 -9.76
N GLN A 22 28.09 6.29 -9.55
CA GLN A 22 28.34 7.55 -8.83
C GLN A 22 28.65 7.34 -7.35
N GLU A 23 28.18 6.22 -6.78
CA GLU A 23 28.31 5.92 -5.34
C GLU A 23 29.29 4.77 -5.07
N ARG A 24 29.46 3.84 -6.02
CA ARG A 24 30.28 2.63 -5.81
C ARG A 24 30.76 1.99 -7.11
N SER A 25 31.89 1.29 -7.05
CA SER A 25 32.31 0.42 -8.15
C SER A 25 31.40 -0.82 -8.22
N ILE A 26 30.81 -1.06 -9.39
CA ILE A 26 29.94 -2.21 -9.64
C ILE A 26 30.04 -2.61 -11.12
N ALA A 27 30.03 -3.92 -11.37
CA ALA A 27 30.10 -4.47 -12.73
C ALA A 27 28.72 -4.47 -13.41
N TYR A 28 28.71 -4.33 -14.74
CA TYR A 28 27.50 -4.37 -15.57
C TYR A 28 26.68 -5.66 -15.35
N THR A 29 27.36 -6.81 -15.35
CA THR A 29 26.72 -8.13 -15.18
C THR A 29 26.05 -8.26 -13.81
N THR A 30 26.58 -7.63 -12.77
CA THR A 30 25.93 -7.60 -11.46
C THR A 30 24.59 -6.87 -11.52
N VAL A 31 24.54 -5.71 -12.19
CA VAL A 31 23.29 -4.95 -12.35
C VAL A 31 22.29 -5.74 -13.21
N MET A 32 22.77 -6.33 -14.30
CA MET A 32 21.98 -7.20 -15.18
C MET A 32 21.34 -8.35 -14.41
N THR A 33 22.14 -9.14 -13.67
CA THR A 33 21.66 -10.28 -12.88
C THR A 33 20.67 -9.83 -11.80
N VAL A 34 20.91 -8.69 -11.15
CA VAL A 34 19.96 -8.18 -10.14
C VAL A 34 18.62 -7.78 -10.78
N LEU A 35 18.62 -7.11 -11.93
CA LEU A 35 17.39 -6.75 -12.64
C LEU A 35 16.64 -7.98 -13.16
N ASP A 36 17.36 -8.99 -13.65
CA ASP A 36 16.74 -10.26 -14.04
C ASP A 36 16.17 -11.03 -12.85
N ASN A 37 16.86 -11.06 -11.70
CA ASN A 37 16.32 -11.66 -10.48
C ASN A 37 15.06 -10.93 -9.99
N LEU A 38 15.02 -9.60 -10.10
CA LEU A 38 13.83 -8.81 -9.77
C LEU A 38 12.69 -9.11 -10.74
N HIS A 39 13.00 -9.33 -12.02
CA HIS A 39 12.01 -9.72 -13.02
C HIS A 39 11.43 -11.11 -12.74
N GLN A 40 12.29 -12.10 -12.43
CA GLN A 40 11.87 -13.45 -12.06
C GLN A 40 10.97 -13.46 -10.82
N LYS A 41 11.19 -12.55 -9.87
CA LYS A 41 10.33 -12.35 -8.70
C LYS A 41 9.04 -11.58 -8.99
N GLY A 42 8.84 -11.11 -10.23
CA GLY A 42 7.68 -10.31 -10.64
C GLY A 42 7.70 -8.86 -10.16
N TRP A 43 8.83 -8.35 -9.65
CA TRP A 43 8.90 -6.99 -9.10
C TRP A 43 9.11 -5.92 -10.17
N VAL A 44 9.67 -6.33 -11.29
CA VAL A 44 9.79 -5.51 -12.50
C VAL A 44 9.27 -6.30 -13.69
N ARG A 45 8.56 -5.64 -14.61
CA ARG A 45 8.34 -6.17 -15.95
C ARG A 45 9.55 -5.85 -16.80
N ARG A 46 9.84 -6.68 -17.80
CA ARG A 46 10.85 -6.38 -18.81
C ARG A 46 10.27 -6.44 -20.21
N GLU A 47 10.70 -5.51 -21.05
CA GLU A 47 10.33 -5.45 -22.45
C GLU A 47 11.59 -5.38 -23.31
N ALA A 48 11.59 -6.10 -24.43
CA ALA A 48 12.71 -6.08 -25.36
C ALA A 48 12.74 -4.75 -26.12
N GLU A 49 13.91 -4.14 -26.19
CA GLU A 49 14.18 -2.94 -26.98
C GLU A 49 15.45 -3.19 -27.81
N GLY A 50 15.26 -3.62 -29.06
CA GLY A 50 16.35 -4.01 -29.94
C GLY A 50 17.16 -5.18 -29.36
N ARG A 51 18.41 -4.93 -28.96
CA ARG A 51 19.31 -5.93 -28.36
C ARG A 51 19.40 -5.83 -26.83
N ALA A 52 18.61 -4.97 -26.21
CA ALA A 52 18.60 -4.74 -24.77
C ALA A 52 17.20 -4.99 -24.18
N TYR A 53 17.12 -5.02 -22.85
CA TYR A 53 15.86 -5.01 -22.12
C TYR A 53 15.68 -3.68 -21.38
N ARG A 54 14.44 -3.18 -21.39
CA ARG A 54 13.98 -2.17 -20.44
C ARG A 54 13.22 -2.84 -19.31
N TYR A 55 13.46 -2.39 -18.09
CA TYR A 55 12.81 -2.86 -16.87
C TYR A 55 11.97 -1.74 -16.28
N GLU A 56 10.78 -2.08 -15.81
CA GLU A 56 9.88 -1.11 -15.16
C GLU A 56 9.27 -1.73 -13.91
N ALA A 57 9.13 -0.94 -12.84
CA ALA A 57 8.52 -1.41 -11.61
C ALA A 57 7.05 -1.77 -11.83
N VAL A 58 6.64 -2.94 -11.33
CA VAL A 58 5.23 -3.40 -11.39
C VAL A 58 4.38 -2.70 -10.32
N SER A 59 5.00 -2.26 -9.22
CA SER A 59 4.32 -1.60 -8.11
C SER A 59 5.10 -0.39 -7.58
N THR A 60 4.39 0.56 -6.99
CA THR A 60 5.01 1.68 -6.26
C THR A 60 5.74 1.17 -5.02
N ARG A 61 6.65 1.98 -4.46
CA ARG A 61 7.33 1.66 -3.19
C ARG A 61 6.33 1.50 -2.03
N ALA A 62 5.28 2.33 -2.00
CA ALA A 62 4.23 2.27 -0.99
C ALA A 62 3.41 0.98 -1.12
N ALA A 63 2.98 0.63 -2.35
CA ALA A 63 2.26 -0.62 -2.60
C ALA A 63 3.10 -1.86 -2.25
N TYR A 64 4.40 -1.83 -2.54
CA TYR A 64 5.32 -2.91 -2.16
C TYR A 64 5.43 -3.06 -0.63
N ALA A 65 5.57 -1.95 0.11
CA ALA A 65 5.61 -2.00 1.56
C ALA A 65 4.29 -2.53 2.15
N ALA A 66 3.15 -2.11 1.60
CA ALA A 66 1.83 -2.61 2.01
C ALA A 66 1.70 -4.12 1.76
N ALA A 67 2.16 -4.62 0.62
CA ALA A 67 2.17 -6.06 0.32
C ALA A 67 3.01 -6.84 1.33
N LEU A 68 4.22 -6.37 1.66
CA LEU A 68 5.06 -7.02 2.69
C LEU A 68 4.39 -7.05 4.07
N MET A 69 3.72 -5.95 4.46
CA MET A 69 2.98 -5.90 5.72
C MET A 69 1.82 -6.90 5.72
N ASN A 70 1.07 -6.97 4.63
CA ASN A 70 -0.04 -7.91 4.48
C ASN A 70 0.44 -9.37 4.49
N ASP A 71 1.52 -9.68 3.78
CA ASP A 71 2.10 -11.03 3.73
C ASP A 71 2.55 -11.48 5.12
N ALA A 72 3.30 -10.64 5.84
CA ALA A 72 3.74 -10.93 7.19
C ALA A 72 2.56 -11.14 8.15
N TRP A 73 1.48 -10.36 7.98
CA TRP A 73 0.27 -10.52 8.76
C TRP A 73 -0.48 -11.82 8.43
N SER A 74 -0.61 -12.17 7.15
CA SER A 74 -1.29 -13.39 6.69
C SER A 74 -0.61 -14.68 7.17
N GLN A 75 0.69 -14.63 7.47
CA GLN A 75 1.46 -15.75 7.99
C GLN A 75 1.36 -15.90 9.51
N SER A 76 0.66 -14.99 10.20
CA SER A 76 0.50 -15.06 11.64
C SER A 76 -0.61 -16.02 12.06
N ASP A 77 -0.30 -16.93 12.98
CA ASP A 77 -1.28 -17.82 13.61
C ASP A 77 -2.28 -17.08 14.52
N ASN A 78 -1.98 -15.84 14.90
CA ASN A 78 -2.87 -14.97 15.67
C ASN A 78 -2.79 -13.51 15.17
N PRO A 79 -3.60 -13.17 14.15
CA PRO A 79 -3.66 -11.83 13.56
C PRO A 79 -3.91 -10.70 14.56
N ALA A 80 -4.72 -10.94 15.59
CA ALA A 80 -5.05 -9.92 16.59
C ALA A 80 -3.85 -9.64 17.51
N ALA A 81 -3.14 -10.67 17.96
CA ALA A 81 -1.94 -10.51 18.77
C ALA A 81 -0.80 -9.84 17.99
N ALA A 82 -0.64 -10.16 16.71
CA ALA A 82 0.33 -9.53 15.83
C ALA A 82 0.10 -8.02 15.73
N LEU A 83 -1.16 -7.57 15.62
CA LEU A 83 -1.49 -6.15 15.65
C LEU A 83 -1.10 -5.51 16.98
N VAL A 84 -1.46 -6.10 18.12
CA VAL A 84 -1.11 -5.54 19.45
C VAL A 84 0.40 -5.35 19.57
N ALA A 85 1.19 -6.36 19.19
CA ALA A 85 2.64 -6.27 19.18
C ALA A 85 3.15 -5.18 18.21
N PHE A 86 2.57 -5.10 17.01
CA PHE A 86 2.92 -4.09 16.01
C PHE A 86 2.65 -2.66 16.51
N PHE A 87 1.48 -2.39 17.10
CA PHE A 87 1.17 -1.11 17.74
C PHE A 87 2.17 -0.78 18.87
N GLY A 88 2.57 -1.80 19.65
CA GLY A 88 3.58 -1.66 20.70
C GLY A 88 4.95 -1.19 20.19
N MET A 89 5.34 -1.60 18.98
CA MET A 89 6.62 -1.24 18.35
C MET A 89 6.60 0.13 17.63
N MET A 90 5.43 0.73 17.41
CA MET A 90 5.32 2.01 16.71
C MET A 90 5.69 3.21 17.60
N SER A 91 6.34 4.21 16.99
CA SER A 91 6.46 5.54 17.57
C SER A 91 5.10 6.27 17.59
N ASP A 92 4.99 7.32 18.40
CA ASP A 92 3.77 8.15 18.45
C ASP A 92 3.42 8.77 17.09
N GLU A 93 4.43 9.20 16.33
CA GLU A 93 4.26 9.71 14.96
C GLU A 93 3.68 8.64 14.02
N GLN A 94 4.19 7.41 14.08
CA GLN A 94 3.69 6.29 13.27
C GLN A 94 2.25 5.93 13.64
N ARG A 95 1.91 5.94 14.94
CA ARG A 95 0.53 5.71 15.41
C ARG A 95 -0.42 6.80 14.93
N GLN A 96 0.02 8.06 14.94
CA GLN A 96 -0.78 9.17 14.45
C GLN A 96 -0.99 9.08 12.93
N ALA A 97 0.06 8.79 12.17
CA ALA A 97 -0.04 8.57 10.73
C ALA A 97 -1.01 7.42 10.37
N LEU A 98 -0.98 6.32 11.13
CA LEU A 98 -1.92 5.21 10.94
C LEU A 98 -3.37 5.64 11.23
N ARG A 99 -3.60 6.38 12.32
CA ARG A 99 -4.94 6.90 12.66
C ARG A 99 -5.50 7.79 11.55
N ASP A 100 -4.66 8.65 10.99
CA ASP A 100 -5.06 9.53 9.88
C ASP A 100 -5.32 8.72 8.61
N ALA A 101 -4.51 7.70 8.31
CA ALA A 101 -4.73 6.79 7.19
C ALA A 101 -6.06 6.02 7.32
N VAL A 102 -6.39 5.50 8.51
CA VAL A 102 -7.67 4.82 8.75
C VAL A 102 -8.85 5.76 8.52
N ARG A 103 -8.77 7.02 8.98
CA ARG A 103 -9.80 8.03 8.73
C ARG A 103 -9.99 8.30 7.23
N ILE A 104 -8.89 8.37 6.47
CA ILE A 104 -8.92 8.59 5.02
C ILE A 104 -9.61 7.42 4.31
N VAL A 105 -9.30 6.18 4.71
CA VAL A 105 -9.88 4.97 4.11
C VAL A 105 -11.36 4.77 4.47
N GLN A 106 -11.78 5.23 5.65
CA GLN A 106 -13.18 5.11 6.10
C GLN A 106 -14.15 6.10 5.42
N GLY A 107 -13.66 7.18 4.81
CA GLY A 107 -14.51 8.19 4.15
C GLY A 107 -15.60 8.79 5.07
N PRO A 108 -16.50 9.66 4.57
CA PRO A 108 -17.61 10.20 5.36
C PRO A 108 -18.81 9.24 5.55
N GLU A 109 -18.66 7.93 5.33
CA GLU A 109 -19.79 6.98 5.36
C GLU A 109 -20.10 6.42 6.75
N THR A 110 -20.58 7.29 7.65
CA THR A 110 -21.44 6.85 8.78
C THR A 110 -22.42 7.92 9.28
N ARG A 111 -22.75 8.95 8.49
CA ARG A 111 -23.85 9.90 8.85
C ARG A 111 -25.19 9.64 8.15
N GLU A 112 -25.29 8.64 7.28
CA GLU A 112 -26.53 8.25 6.62
C GLU A 112 -27.09 6.95 7.21
N ALA A 113 -27.39 6.94 8.50
CA ALA A 113 -28.24 5.91 9.13
C ALA A 113 -29.07 6.47 10.30
N GLN A 114 -29.38 7.76 10.27
CA GLN A 114 -30.46 8.34 11.07
C GLN A 114 -31.51 8.87 10.08
N GLY A 115 -32.33 7.95 9.58
CA GLY A 115 -33.57 8.32 8.90
C GLY A 115 -34.53 9.03 9.86
N PRO A 116 -35.43 9.89 9.36
CA PRO A 116 -36.24 10.77 10.19
C PRO A 116 -37.07 9.97 11.18
N GLN A 117 -37.06 10.42 12.44
CA GLN A 117 -37.93 9.96 13.50
C GLN A 117 -39.38 10.16 13.02
N GLU A 118 -40.10 9.07 12.73
CA GLU A 118 -41.54 9.12 12.51
C GLU A 118 -42.19 9.62 13.81
N GLU A 119 -42.52 10.91 13.82
CA GLU A 119 -43.46 11.51 14.76
C GLU A 119 -44.76 10.71 14.68
N ASN A 120 -45.08 9.98 15.73
CA ASN A 120 -46.36 9.29 15.88
C ASN A 120 -47.40 10.30 16.40
N PRO A 121 -48.41 10.74 15.60
CA PRO A 121 -49.48 11.56 16.12
C PRO A 121 -50.59 10.62 16.60
N GLY A 122 -50.38 10.00 17.76
CA GLY A 122 -51.27 9.00 18.34
C GLY A 122 -51.84 9.44 19.68
N SER A 123 -52.49 10.60 19.76
CA SER A 123 -53.36 10.96 20.90
C SER A 123 -54.33 12.07 20.53
N ALA A 124 -55.43 11.69 19.86
CA ALA A 124 -56.67 12.45 19.87
C ALA A 124 -57.87 11.52 19.60
N GLY A 125 -58.82 11.49 20.52
CA GLY A 125 -60.15 10.88 20.36
C GLY A 125 -60.30 9.52 21.04
N ASP A 126 -60.91 9.45 22.23
CA ASP A 126 -62.37 9.52 22.31
C ASP A 126 -62.84 9.77 23.75
N ALA A 127 -63.70 10.78 23.89
CA ALA A 127 -64.49 11.03 25.08
C ALA A 127 -65.94 10.73 24.69
N ASP A 128 -66.47 9.60 25.14
CA ASP A 128 -67.90 9.28 25.13
C ASP A 128 -68.11 8.34 26.34
N GLY A 129 -68.95 8.59 27.33
CA GLY A 129 -70.24 9.29 27.28
C GLY A 129 -71.37 8.28 27.54
N ARG A 130 -71.43 7.68 28.73
CA ARG A 130 -72.69 7.14 29.32
C ARG A 130 -72.54 6.74 30.77
#